data_AF-A1RWC7-F1
#
_entry.id   AF-A1RWC7-F1
#
_cell.length_a   1.000
_cell.length_b   1.000
_cell.length_c   1.000
_cell.angle_alpha   90.00
_cell.angle_beta   90.00
_cell.angle_gamma   90.00
#
_symmetry.space_group_name_H-M   'P 1'
#
loop_
_entity.id
_entity.type
_entity.pdbx_description
1 polymer ?
#
loop_
_entity_poly.entity_id
_entity_poly.type
_entity_poly.pdbx_seq_one_letter_code
_entity_poly.pdbx_strand_id
1 'polypeptide(L)'
;MRYRLTPSIVRGWLYCRVCGRCCENTEMILLEEDVERISSYTGLRAEDFAERLGGRFKLKNVNGKCVFFDAEKGSCTIYPVRPIGCSLYPVVVDEYEGLTVDEYCPLSKLVGSYEKEKAGAVLRALYPKLGLQPPPYRRP
;
A
#
# COMPACT_ATOMS: atom_id res chain seq x y z
N MET A 1 2.54 12.04 8.81
CA MET A 1 1.11 11.85 9.16
C MET A 1 1.07 10.67 10.11
N ARG A 2 0.78 10.89 11.39
CA ARG A 2 0.74 9.82 12.39
C ARG A 2 -0.69 9.34 12.55
N TYR A 3 -1.00 8.24 11.90
CA TYR A 3 -2.32 7.61 11.99
C TYR A 3 -2.32 6.52 13.06
N ARG A 4 -3.39 6.40 13.84
CA ARG A 4 -3.60 5.25 14.73
C ARG A 4 -4.05 4.01 13.93
N LEU A 5 -4.94 4.23 12.97
CA LEU A 5 -5.41 3.25 11.98
C LEU A 5 -5.20 3.83 10.59
N THR A 6 -4.87 2.97 9.64
CA THR A 6 -4.63 3.42 8.27
C THR A 6 -5.95 3.85 7.62
N PRO A 7 -6.04 5.09 7.09
CA PRO A 7 -7.26 5.55 6.45
C PRO A 7 -7.54 4.77 5.15
N SER A 8 -8.82 4.47 4.90
CA SER A 8 -9.27 3.95 3.62
C SER A 8 -9.47 5.10 2.64
N ILE A 9 -8.54 5.25 1.69
CA ILE A 9 -8.52 6.38 0.74
C ILE A 9 -9.40 6.10 -0.48
N VAL A 10 -9.41 4.85 -0.96
CA VAL A 10 -10.20 4.43 -2.11
C VAL A 10 -11.55 3.89 -1.65
N ARG A 11 -12.65 4.51 -2.11
CA ARG A 11 -14.02 4.12 -1.77
C ARG A 11 -14.38 2.71 -2.22
N GLY A 12 -13.75 2.25 -3.29
CA GLY A 12 -13.89 0.90 -3.84
C GLY A 12 -13.60 -0.22 -2.83
N TRP A 13 -12.95 0.08 -1.69
CA TRP A 13 -12.66 -0.93 -0.67
C TRP A 13 -13.91 -1.62 -0.10
N LEU A 14 -15.05 -0.95 -0.02
CA LEU A 14 -16.32 -1.58 0.41
C LEU A 14 -16.71 -2.78 -0.48
N TYR A 15 -16.17 -2.85 -1.70
CA TYR A 15 -16.41 -3.91 -2.66
C TYR A 15 -15.24 -4.91 -2.76
N CYS A 16 -14.25 -4.82 -1.85
CA CYS A 16 -13.12 -5.73 -1.84
C CYS A 16 -13.60 -7.17 -1.69
N ARG A 17 -13.21 -8.03 -2.64
CA ARG A 17 -13.57 -9.45 -2.65
C ARG A 17 -12.75 -10.31 -1.69
N VAL A 18 -11.84 -9.71 -0.92
CA VAL A 18 -10.93 -10.42 -0.01
C VAL A 18 -10.21 -11.57 -0.73
N CYS A 19 -9.75 -11.29 -1.95
CA CYS A 19 -9.20 -12.30 -2.87
C CYS A 19 -7.69 -12.55 -2.70
N GLY A 20 -7.00 -11.81 -1.82
CA GLY A 20 -5.57 -11.96 -1.56
C GLY A 20 -4.61 -11.51 -2.67
N ARG A 21 -5.09 -11.11 -3.86
CA ARG A 21 -4.23 -10.71 -5.00
C ARG A 21 -3.21 -9.63 -4.68
N CYS A 22 -3.60 -8.61 -3.91
CA CYS A 22 -2.69 -7.53 -3.51
C CYS A 22 -1.56 -7.98 -2.56
N CYS A 23 -1.67 -9.18 -1.99
CA CYS A 23 -0.64 -9.77 -1.14
C CYS A 23 0.32 -10.68 -1.91
N GLU A 24 0.09 -10.94 -3.20
CA GLU A 24 0.93 -11.82 -4.00
C GLU A 24 2.19 -11.08 -4.46
N ASN A 25 3.36 -11.65 -4.16
CA ASN A 25 4.68 -11.13 -4.53
C ASN A 25 4.79 -9.61 -4.36
N THR A 26 4.24 -9.09 -3.26
CA THR A 26 4.05 -7.65 -3.12
C THR A 26 5.38 -6.93 -2.98
N GLU A 27 5.53 -5.81 -3.67
CA GLU A 27 6.71 -4.92 -3.61
C GLU A 27 6.46 -3.70 -2.71
N MET A 28 5.49 -3.80 -1.81
CA MET A 28 5.00 -2.67 -1.04
C MET A 28 6.10 -2.03 -0.16
N ILE A 29 6.49 -0.81 -0.53
CA ILE A 29 7.37 0.03 0.27
C ILE A 29 6.64 0.55 1.50
N LEU A 30 7.34 0.54 2.62
CA LEU A 30 6.88 1.01 3.92
C LEU A 30 7.50 2.38 4.23
N LEU A 31 6.65 3.29 4.70
CA LEU A 31 7.12 4.50 5.38
C LEU A 31 7.60 4.13 6.79
N GLU A 32 8.46 4.97 7.38
CA GLU A 32 8.82 4.84 8.80
C GLU A 32 7.57 4.81 9.69
N GLU A 33 6.57 5.64 9.37
CA GLU A 33 5.30 5.68 10.11
C GLU A 33 4.42 4.44 9.89
N ASP A 34 4.62 3.70 8.80
CA ASP A 34 4.00 2.38 8.61
C ASP A 34 4.67 1.36 9.52
N VAL A 35 6.00 1.34 9.57
CA VAL A 35 6.78 0.45 10.44
C VAL A 35 6.43 0.69 11.91
N GLU A 36 6.46 1.94 12.37
CA GLU A 36 6.07 2.31 13.74
C GLU A 36 4.66 1.84 14.09
N ARG A 37 3.70 2.05 13.17
CA ARG A 37 2.29 1.70 13.37
C ARG A 37 2.07 0.19 13.40
N ILE A 38 2.71 -0.55 12.52
CA ILE A 38 2.61 -2.02 12.46
C ILE A 38 3.25 -2.65 13.70
N SER A 39 4.44 -2.21 14.09
CA SER A 39 5.10 -2.70 15.31
C SER A 39 4.26 -2.42 16.56
N SER A 40 3.68 -1.21 16.67
CA SER A 40 2.83 -0.86 17.81
C SER A 40 1.56 -1.72 17.89
N TYR A 41 0.99 -2.12 16.74
CA TYR A 41 -0.24 -2.91 16.70
C TYR A 41 0.01 -4.40 16.92
N THR A 42 1.10 -4.94 16.38
CA THR A 42 1.39 -6.39 16.35
C THR A 42 2.31 -6.85 17.47
N GLY A 43 3.10 -5.93 18.05
CA GLY A 43 4.21 -6.27 18.96
C GLY A 43 5.46 -6.82 18.25
N LEU A 44 5.45 -6.91 16.91
CA LEU A 44 6.57 -7.42 16.13
C LEU A 44 7.65 -6.37 15.93
N ARG A 45 8.90 -6.80 15.84
CA ARG A 45 10.01 -5.93 15.44
C ARG A 45 10.00 -5.77 13.92
N ALA A 46 10.58 -4.67 13.43
CA ALA A 46 10.58 -4.35 12.02
C ALA A 46 11.18 -5.47 11.16
N GLU A 47 12.22 -6.16 11.64
CA GLU A 47 12.92 -7.22 10.91
C GLU A 47 12.06 -8.50 10.73
N ASP A 48 11.02 -8.65 11.55
CA ASP A 48 10.13 -9.80 11.50
C ASP A 48 9.13 -9.67 10.34
N PHE A 49 8.79 -8.45 9.90
CA PHE A 49 7.80 -8.20 8.84
C PHE A 49 8.27 -7.34 7.67
N ALA A 50 9.43 -6.70 7.78
CA ALA A 50 9.98 -5.84 6.76
C ALA A 50 11.43 -6.21 6.44
N GLU A 51 11.83 -5.95 5.20
CA GLU A 51 13.19 -6.07 4.72
C GLU A 51 13.68 -4.73 4.17
N ARG A 52 15.00 -4.51 4.18
CA ARG A 52 15.59 -3.28 3.62
C ARG A 52 15.87 -3.46 2.14
N LEU A 53 15.35 -2.54 1.32
CA LEU A 53 15.59 -2.46 -0.12
C LEU A 53 15.96 -1.01 -0.48
N GLY A 54 17.19 -0.80 -0.96
CA GLY A 54 17.63 0.52 -1.44
C GLY A 54 17.46 1.66 -0.42
N GLY A 55 17.73 1.39 0.86
CA GLY A 55 17.60 2.35 1.96
C GLY A 55 16.18 2.52 2.52
N ARG A 56 15.18 1.82 1.96
CA ARG A 56 13.78 1.85 2.40
C ARG A 56 13.37 0.52 3.00
N PHE A 57 12.30 0.50 3.78
CA PHE A 57 11.66 -0.75 4.20
C PHE A 57 10.66 -1.20 3.13
N LYS A 58 10.59 -2.52 2.90
CA LYS A 58 9.60 -3.19 2.05
C LYS A 58 8.94 -4.31 2.87
N LEU A 59 7.66 -4.59 2.62
CA LEU A 59 7.00 -5.75 3.23
C LEU A 59 7.68 -7.05 2.82
N LYS A 60 7.97 -7.89 3.80
CA LYS A 60 8.54 -9.21 3.58
C LYS A 60 7.51 -10.14 2.94
N ASN A 61 7.98 -11.01 2.05
CA ASN A 61 7.19 -12.11 1.52
C ASN A 61 7.68 -13.46 2.07
N VAL A 62 6.74 -14.36 2.35
CA VAL A 62 6.96 -15.75 2.72
C VAL A 62 6.20 -16.61 1.71
N ASN A 63 6.89 -17.51 1.00
CA ASN A 63 6.31 -18.36 -0.04
C ASN A 63 5.53 -17.57 -1.12
N GLY A 64 6.08 -16.43 -1.56
CA GLY A 64 5.48 -15.59 -2.61
C GLY A 64 4.24 -14.80 -2.16
N LYS A 65 3.97 -14.72 -0.86
CA LYS A 65 2.87 -13.92 -0.29
C LYS A 65 3.38 -13.00 0.81
N CYS A 66 2.72 -11.86 1.00
CA CYS A 66 2.97 -10.96 2.11
C CYS A 66 2.96 -11.72 3.45
N VAL A 67 3.91 -11.42 4.35
CA VAL A 67 4.01 -12.01 5.69
C VAL A 67 2.73 -11.90 6.53
N PHE A 68 1.86 -10.93 6.22
CA PHE A 68 0.58 -10.73 6.90
C PHE A 68 -0.63 -11.35 6.16
N PHE A 69 -0.41 -12.14 5.12
CA PHE A 69 -1.48 -12.82 4.40
C PHE A 69 -1.90 -14.10 5.13
N ASP A 70 -3.18 -14.15 5.52
CA ASP A 70 -3.85 -15.36 5.99
C ASP A 70 -4.40 -16.12 4.78
N ALA A 71 -3.71 -17.19 4.38
CA ALA A 71 -4.07 -18.00 3.22
C ALA A 71 -5.38 -18.79 3.42
N GLU A 72 -5.73 -19.14 4.66
CA GLU A 72 -6.97 -19.86 4.97
C GLU A 72 -8.18 -18.94 4.83
N LYS A 73 -8.05 -17.69 5.28
CA LYS A 73 -9.13 -16.69 5.21
C LYS A 73 -9.09 -15.82 3.95
N GLY A 74 -8.02 -15.91 3.14
CA GLY A 74 -7.78 -15.04 1.99
C GLY A 74 -7.59 -13.56 2.35
N SER A 75 -7.25 -13.24 3.60
CA SER A 75 -7.35 -11.88 4.16
C SER A 75 -6.03 -11.39 4.76
N CYS A 76 -5.92 -10.09 5.00
CA CYS A 76 -4.76 -9.50 5.66
C CYS A 76 -4.98 -9.44 7.18
N THR A 77 -4.06 -9.99 7.96
CA THR A 77 -4.17 -10.04 9.43
C THR A 77 -4.00 -8.68 10.09
N ILE A 78 -3.33 -7.74 9.41
CA ILE A 78 -3.11 -6.37 9.90
C ILE A 78 -3.95 -5.32 9.14
N TYR A 79 -5.09 -5.73 8.56
CA TYR A 79 -5.90 -4.88 7.68
C TYR A 79 -6.14 -3.44 8.21
N PRO A 80 -6.45 -3.21 9.51
CA PRO A 80 -6.68 -1.88 10.07
C PRO A 80 -5.44 -0.97 10.12
N VAL A 81 -4.24 -1.56 10.12
CA VAL A 81 -2.95 -0.85 10.21
C VAL A 81 -2.05 -1.11 9.01
N ARG A 82 -2.62 -1.62 7.90
CA ARG A 82 -1.90 -1.88 6.65
C ARG A 82 -1.09 -0.65 6.20
N PRO A 83 0.01 -0.83 5.44
CA PRO A 83 0.78 0.30 4.93
C PRO A 83 -0.09 1.27 4.13
N ILE A 84 0.31 2.55 4.08
CA ILE A 84 -0.45 3.54 3.30
C ILE A 84 -0.55 3.15 1.82
N GLY A 85 0.51 2.58 1.24
CA GLY A 85 0.43 2.08 -0.14
C GLY A 85 -0.61 0.96 -0.32
N CYS A 86 -0.74 0.04 0.65
CA CYS A 86 -1.81 -0.97 0.63
C CYS A 86 -3.22 -0.37 0.77
N SER A 87 -3.39 0.80 1.39
CA SER A 87 -4.69 1.47 1.49
C SER A 87 -5.06 2.28 0.25
N LEU A 88 -4.08 2.58 -0.59
CA LEU A 88 -4.27 3.22 -1.90
C LEU A 88 -4.59 2.20 -2.99
N TYR A 89 -4.19 0.93 -2.83
CA TYR A 89 -4.45 -0.12 -3.81
C TYR A 89 -5.95 -0.21 -4.19
N PRO A 90 -6.32 -0.24 -5.49
CA PRO A 90 -5.45 -0.52 -6.63
C PRO A 90 -4.78 0.69 -7.29
N VAL A 91 -4.85 1.88 -6.69
CA VAL A 91 -4.03 3.01 -7.14
C VAL A 91 -2.59 2.79 -6.67
N VAL A 92 -1.67 2.78 -7.62
CA VAL A 92 -0.24 2.56 -7.38
C VAL A 92 0.58 3.68 -8.00
N VAL A 93 1.85 3.78 -7.58
CA VAL A 93 2.82 4.69 -8.20
C VAL A 93 3.76 3.86 -9.03
N ASP A 94 3.75 4.12 -10.32
CA ASP A 94 4.81 3.75 -11.24
C ASP A 94 5.89 4.84 -11.23
N GLU A 95 7.15 4.44 -11.33
CA GLU A 95 8.29 5.36 -11.27
C GLU A 95 8.41 6.26 -12.52
N TYR A 96 7.88 5.81 -13.67
CA TYR A 96 7.93 6.51 -14.94
C TYR A 96 6.61 7.21 -15.26
N GLU A 97 5.49 6.51 -15.08
CA GLU A 97 4.14 6.96 -15.41
C GLU A 97 3.45 7.69 -14.24
N GLY A 98 3.98 7.55 -13.02
CA GLY A 98 3.39 8.15 -11.83
C GLY A 98 2.13 7.44 -11.35
N LEU A 99 1.04 8.17 -11.18
CA LEU A 99 -0.21 7.60 -10.66
C LEU A 99 -0.86 6.72 -11.71
N THR A 100 -0.89 5.42 -11.46
CA THR A 100 -1.57 4.43 -12.32
C THR A 100 -2.53 3.55 -11.49
N VAL A 101 -3.27 2.69 -12.18
CA VAL A 101 -4.22 1.75 -11.57
C VAL A 101 -3.81 0.35 -11.96
N ASP A 102 -3.54 -0.50 -10.98
CA ASP A 102 -3.21 -1.90 -11.22
C ASP A 102 -4.47 -2.68 -11.64
N GLU A 103 -4.47 -3.14 -12.89
CA GLU A 103 -5.56 -3.92 -13.48
C GLU A 103 -5.69 -5.33 -12.89
N TYR A 104 -4.67 -5.82 -12.17
CA TYR A 104 -4.72 -7.11 -11.49
C TYR A 104 -5.82 -7.19 -10.42
N CYS A 105 -6.16 -6.04 -9.84
CA CYS A 105 -7.28 -5.89 -8.93
C CYS A 105 -8.63 -5.90 -9.67
N PRO A 106 -9.59 -6.75 -9.29
CA PRO A 106 -10.95 -6.70 -9.85
C PRO A 106 -11.67 -5.36 -9.66
N LEU A 107 -11.19 -4.51 -8.74
CA LEU A 107 -11.74 -3.18 -8.48
C LEU A 107 -11.11 -2.06 -9.31
N SER A 108 -10.12 -2.36 -10.15
CA SER A 108 -9.45 -1.38 -11.01
C SER A 108 -10.46 -0.54 -11.81
N LYS A 109 -11.51 -1.17 -12.33
CA LYS A 109 -12.59 -0.53 -13.09
C LYS A 109 -13.48 0.41 -12.26
N LEU A 110 -13.42 0.33 -10.93
CA LEU A 110 -14.15 1.23 -10.03
C LEU A 110 -13.31 2.45 -9.61
N VAL A 111 -12.05 2.53 -10.04
CA VAL A 111 -11.19 3.70 -9.76
C VAL A 111 -11.51 4.80 -10.77
N GLY A 112 -12.37 5.72 -10.36
CA GLY A 112 -12.72 6.91 -11.13
C GLY A 112 -11.76 8.07 -10.92
N SER A 113 -12.11 9.22 -11.49
CA SER A 113 -11.35 10.47 -11.32
C SER A 113 -11.26 10.91 -9.85
N TYR A 114 -12.33 10.71 -9.08
CA TYR A 114 -12.37 11.05 -7.65
C TYR A 114 -11.33 10.26 -6.84
N GLU A 115 -11.26 8.95 -7.03
CA GLU A 115 -10.29 8.08 -6.36
C GLU A 115 -8.85 8.46 -6.75
N LYS A 116 -8.61 8.72 -8.03
CA LYS A 116 -7.29 9.17 -8.54
C LYS A 116 -6.88 10.50 -7.93
N GLU A 117 -7.80 11.46 -7.83
CA GLU A 117 -7.51 12.77 -7.23
C GLU A 117 -7.14 12.65 -5.75
N LYS A 118 -7.92 11.88 -4.98
CA LYS A 118 -7.67 11.63 -3.55
C LYS A 118 -6.36 10.87 -3.33
N ALA A 119 -6.14 9.80 -4.08
CA ALA A 119 -4.90 9.04 -4.01
C ALA A 119 -3.70 9.90 -4.42
N GLY A 120 -3.82 10.70 -5.48
CA GLY A 120 -2.79 11.65 -5.91
C GLY A 120 -2.44 12.69 -4.86
N ALA A 121 -3.43 13.19 -4.10
CA ALA A 121 -3.18 14.10 -2.99
C ALA A 121 -2.36 13.44 -1.86
N VAL A 122 -2.68 12.18 -1.53
CA VAL A 122 -1.90 11.41 -0.55
C VAL A 122 -0.49 11.16 -1.08
N LEU A 123 -0.36 10.66 -2.31
CA LEU A 123 0.94 10.34 -2.92
C LEU A 123 1.86 11.56 -3.01
N ARG A 124 1.32 12.75 -3.35
CA ARG A 124 2.08 14.00 -3.32
C ARG A 124 2.69 14.31 -1.96
N ALA A 125 1.96 14.00 -0.88
CA ALA A 125 2.48 14.15 0.48
C ALA A 125 3.48 13.06 0.88
N LEU A 126 3.51 11.93 0.16
CA LEU A 126 4.42 10.81 0.42
C LEU A 126 5.71 10.86 -0.39
N TYR A 127 5.71 11.45 -1.60
CA TYR A 127 6.90 11.52 -2.47
C TYR A 127 8.19 11.91 -1.74
N PRO A 128 8.23 13.00 -0.93
CA PRO A 128 9.44 13.39 -0.22
C PRO A 128 9.95 12.33 0.75
N LYS A 129 9.03 11.58 1.37
CA LYS A 129 9.34 10.53 2.36
C LYS A 129 9.77 9.23 1.71
N LEU A 130 9.22 8.95 0.54
CA LEU A 130 9.63 7.83 -0.28
C LEU A 130 10.90 8.15 -1.06
N GLY A 131 11.49 9.35 -0.97
CA GLY A 131 12.64 9.73 -1.79
C GLY A 131 12.38 9.56 -3.29
N LEU A 132 11.11 9.66 -3.69
CA LEU A 132 10.64 9.58 -5.08
C LEU A 132 10.35 11.01 -5.53
N GLN A 133 10.64 11.32 -6.79
CA GLN A 133 10.19 12.57 -7.38
C GLN A 133 8.79 12.35 -7.98
N PRO A 134 7.89 13.34 -7.92
CA PRO A 134 6.68 13.28 -8.71
C PRO A 134 7.07 13.14 -10.20
N PRO A 135 6.32 12.37 -11.00
CA PRO A 135 6.59 12.22 -12.42
C PRO A 135 6.63 13.60 -13.10
N PRO A 136 7.47 13.80 -14.12
CA PRO A 136 7.66 15.09 -14.79
C PRO A 136 6.41 15.62 -15.52
N TYR A 137 5.38 14.78 -15.70
CA TYR A 137 4.13 15.05 -16.41
C TYR A 137 3.02 14.18 -15.77
N ARG A 138 1.78 14.59 -15.47
CA ARG A 138 0.91 15.70 -15.88
C ARG A 138 -0.03 16.00 -14.70
N ARG A 139 -0.47 17.25 -14.54
CA ARG A 139 -1.73 17.54 -13.81
C ARG A 139 -2.87 16.78 -14.54
N PRO A 140 -3.91 16.31 -13.82
CA PRO A 140 -5.10 15.75 -14.47
C PRO A 140 -5.66 16.71 -15.52
#